data_AF-A0A7Y0Q6D2-F1
#
_entry.id   AF-A0A7Y0Q6D2-F1
#
_cell.length_a   1.000
_cell.length_b   1.000
_cell.length_c   1.000
_cell.angle_alpha   90.00
_cell.angle_beta   90.00
_cell.angle_gamma   90.00
#
_symmetry.space_group_name_H-M   'P 1'
#
loop_
_entity.id
_entity.type
_entity.pdbx_description
1 polymer ?
#
loop_
_entity_poly.entity_id
_entity_poly.type
_entity_poly.pdbx_seq_one_letter_code
_entity_poly.pdbx_strand_id
1 'polypeptide(L)'
;RVSDVDLGRGILLIREAKGGNDRMVPVSPSLRDGLQRWQAHLHTRQPDPTWFFQTRNGRPPGRGWVYQQFRHQLRRAGIPHAGRGAGPRLHDLRHSFCVRTLKRLVDEGLDVYAALPILATYVGHASTTATEGYVRLTADLYAEILTAVVQTTGTAIPEV
;
A
#
# COMPACT_ATOMS: atom_id res chain seq x y z
N ARG A 1 -12.39 4.23 -10.62
CA ARG A 1 -13.80 4.61 -10.89
C ARG A 1 -14.72 3.64 -10.15
N VAL A 2 -16.04 3.83 -10.13
CA VAL A 2 -16.94 2.81 -9.52
C VAL A 2 -16.83 1.48 -10.24
N SER A 3 -16.71 1.50 -11.58
CA SER A 3 -16.45 0.32 -12.42
C SER A 3 -15.17 -0.45 -12.10
N ASP A 4 -14.26 0.14 -11.33
CA ASP A 4 -12.96 -0.45 -11.00
C ASP A 4 -12.94 -1.05 -9.59
N VAL A 5 -14.09 -1.10 -8.90
CA VAL A 5 -14.21 -1.57 -7.53
C VAL A 5 -15.15 -2.77 -7.48
N ASP A 6 -14.59 -3.97 -7.37
CA ASP A 6 -15.34 -5.21 -7.19
C ASP A 6 -15.36 -5.58 -5.69
N LEU A 7 -16.42 -5.18 -5.00
CA LEU A 7 -16.59 -5.51 -3.58
C LEU A 7 -17.07 -6.94 -3.34
N GLY A 8 -17.60 -7.63 -4.35
CA GLY A 8 -17.96 -9.04 -4.25
C GLY A 8 -16.72 -9.92 -4.13
N ARG A 9 -15.71 -9.64 -4.97
CA ARG A 9 -14.41 -10.32 -4.94
C ARG A 9 -13.40 -9.67 -4.01
N GLY A 10 -13.66 -8.44 -3.55
CA GLY A 10 -12.71 -7.68 -2.73
C GLY A 10 -11.47 -7.25 -3.52
N ILE A 11 -11.66 -6.81 -4.76
CA ILE A 11 -10.58 -6.44 -5.69
C ILE A 11 -10.78 -4.98 -6.15
N LEU A 12 -9.69 -4.21 -6.11
CA LEU A 12 -9.62 -2.89 -6.73
C LEU A 12 -8.76 -2.96 -7.99
N LEU A 13 -9.30 -2.50 -9.12
CA LEU A 13 -8.53 -2.32 -10.34
C LEU A 13 -7.91 -0.92 -10.34
N ILE A 14 -6.59 -0.85 -10.23
CA ILE A 14 -5.84 0.40 -10.30
C ILE A 14 -5.36 0.58 -11.73
N ARG A 15 -6.01 1.51 -12.44
CA ARG A 15 -5.67 1.88 -13.82
C ARG A 15 -4.61 2.98 -13.87
N GLU A 16 -3.88 3.05 -14.98
CA GLU A 16 -2.97 4.16 -15.31
C GLU A 16 -1.95 4.45 -14.19
N ALA A 17 -1.49 3.42 -13.49
CA ALA A 17 -0.38 3.60 -12.55
C ALA A 17 0.85 4.08 -13.33
N LYS A 18 1.66 4.96 -12.71
CA LYS A 18 2.88 5.53 -13.32
C LYS A 18 3.66 4.41 -14.07
N GLY A 19 3.74 4.51 -15.40
CA GLY A 19 4.39 3.51 -16.26
C GLY A 19 3.46 2.54 -17.02
N GLY A 20 2.13 2.71 -16.98
CA GLY A 20 1.19 1.91 -17.77
C GLY A 20 0.81 0.55 -17.16
N ASN A 21 1.14 0.33 -15.88
CA ASN A 21 0.88 -0.93 -15.19
C ASN A 21 -0.47 -0.90 -14.49
N ASP A 22 -1.50 -1.31 -15.21
CA ASP A 22 -2.78 -1.67 -14.62
C ASP A 22 -2.59 -2.88 -13.69
N ARG A 23 -3.18 -2.83 -12.49
CA ARG A 23 -3.08 -3.96 -11.54
C ARG A 23 -4.33 -4.15 -10.72
N MET A 24 -4.57 -5.40 -10.35
CA MET A 24 -5.59 -5.78 -9.39
C MET A 24 -4.99 -5.82 -7.99
N VAL A 25 -5.65 -5.17 -7.05
CA VAL A 25 -5.24 -5.09 -5.65
C VAL A 25 -6.32 -5.73 -4.79
N PRO A 26 -6.09 -6.95 -4.25
CA PRO A 26 -7.02 -7.52 -3.28
C PRO A 26 -7.00 -6.69 -2.00
N VAL A 27 -8.17 -6.53 -1.37
CA VAL A 27 -8.31 -5.78 -0.12
C VAL A 27 -8.60 -6.71 1.05
N SER A 28 -8.15 -6.33 2.25
CA SER A 28 -8.49 -7.07 3.47
C SER A 28 -10.01 -7.06 3.71
N PRO A 29 -10.56 -8.06 4.44
CA PRO A 29 -11.97 -8.06 4.81
C PRO A 29 -12.41 -6.76 5.50
N SER A 30 -11.61 -6.25 6.44
CA SER A 30 -11.89 -5.01 7.16
C SER A 30 -11.95 -3.78 6.24
N LEU A 31 -11.10 -3.71 5.22
CA LEU A 31 -11.12 -2.62 4.24
C LEU A 31 -12.34 -2.78 3.33
N ARG A 32 -12.65 -4.00 2.88
CA ARG A 32 -13.84 -4.29 2.08
C ARG A 32 -15.12 -3.83 2.79
N ASP A 33 -15.27 -4.14 4.08
CA ASP A 33 -16.45 -3.71 4.86
C ASP A 33 -16.55 -2.17 4.93
N GLY A 34 -15.41 -1.49 5.09
CA GLY A 34 -15.35 -0.03 5.03
C GLY A 34 -15.78 0.53 3.67
N LEU A 35 -15.31 -0.08 2.58
CA LEU A 35 -15.67 0.30 1.22
C LEU A 35 -17.16 0.05 0.92
N GLN A 36 -17.73 -1.04 1.43
CA GLN A 36 -19.16 -1.34 1.30
C GLN A 36 -20.02 -0.31 2.01
N ARG A 37 -19.69 0.06 3.25
CA ARG A 37 -20.37 1.14 3.97
C ARG A 37 -20.29 2.46 3.22
N TRP A 38 -19.13 2.76 2.65
CA TRP A 38 -18.94 3.95 1.82
C TRP A 38 -19.77 3.90 0.54
N GLN A 39 -19.82 2.78 -0.18
CA GLN A 39 -20.61 2.62 -1.39
C GLN A 39 -22.10 2.78 -1.12
N ALA A 40 -22.61 2.22 -0.02
CA ALA A 40 -24.00 2.41 0.40
C ALA A 40 -24.29 3.91 0.62
N HIS A 41 -23.41 4.62 1.33
CA HIS A 41 -23.53 6.07 1.50
C HIS A 41 -23.48 6.82 0.16
N LEU A 42 -22.61 6.42 -0.75
CA LEU A 42 -22.45 7.06 -2.06
C LEU A 42 -23.74 6.95 -2.89
N HIS A 43 -24.33 5.75 -3.00
CA HIS A 43 -25.55 5.53 -3.76
C HIS A 43 -26.77 6.25 -3.18
N THR A 44 -26.82 6.49 -1.85
CA THR A 44 -27.90 7.30 -1.27
C THR A 44 -27.86 8.77 -1.72
N ARG A 45 -26.69 9.28 -2.12
CA ARG A 45 -26.51 10.68 -2.56
C ARG A 45 -26.55 10.84 -4.07
N GLN A 46 -26.06 9.84 -4.79
CA GLN A 46 -25.98 9.83 -6.24
C GLN A 46 -26.23 8.40 -6.75
N PRO A 47 -27.37 8.15 -7.42
CA PRO A 47 -27.75 6.81 -7.88
C PRO A 47 -26.72 6.18 -8.84
N ASP A 48 -26.11 6.99 -9.71
CA ASP A 48 -25.09 6.53 -10.67
C ASP A 48 -23.81 7.40 -10.59
N PRO A 49 -22.90 7.07 -9.66
CA PRO A 49 -21.65 7.81 -9.47
C PRO A 49 -20.54 7.29 -10.39
N THR A 50 -19.86 8.20 -11.09
CA THR A 50 -18.68 7.83 -11.90
C THR A 50 -17.45 7.51 -11.03
N TRP A 51 -17.23 8.31 -9.98
CA TRP A 51 -16.05 8.23 -9.13
C TRP A 51 -16.40 7.57 -7.79
N PHE A 52 -15.68 6.50 -7.45
CA PHE A 52 -15.91 5.78 -6.20
C PHE A 52 -15.61 6.67 -4.99
N PHE A 53 -14.50 7.39 -5.01
CA PHE A 53 -14.23 8.46 -4.05
C PHE A 53 -14.46 9.80 -4.72
N GLN A 54 -15.38 10.59 -4.17
CA GLN A 54 -15.74 11.90 -4.72
C GLN A 54 -16.03 12.91 -3.63
N THR A 55 -15.83 14.18 -3.96
CA THR A 55 -16.29 15.29 -3.13
C THR A 55 -17.79 15.53 -3.36
N ARG A 56 -18.38 16.48 -2.62
CA ARG A 56 -19.82 16.81 -2.74
C ARG A 56 -20.26 17.21 -4.15
N ASN A 57 -19.35 17.67 -5.00
CA ASN A 57 -19.64 18.06 -6.39
C ASN A 57 -19.49 16.92 -7.41
N GLY A 58 -19.33 15.67 -6.96
CA GLY A 58 -19.18 14.50 -7.84
C GLY A 58 -17.81 14.35 -8.51
N ARG A 59 -16.82 15.20 -8.18
CA ARG A 59 -15.46 15.14 -8.72
C ARG A 59 -14.52 14.36 -7.79
N PRO A 60 -13.46 13.73 -8.30
CA PRO A 60 -12.48 13.05 -7.47
C PRO A 60 -11.75 14.06 -6.56
N PRO A 61 -11.38 13.67 -5.33
CA PRO A 61 -10.68 14.55 -4.41
C PRO A 61 -9.30 14.91 -4.96
N GLY A 62 -8.95 16.19 -4.89
CA GLY A 62 -7.61 16.67 -5.27
C GLY A 62 -6.54 16.22 -4.29
N ARG A 63 -5.29 16.06 -4.77
CA ARG A 63 -4.14 15.62 -3.94
C ARG A 63 -3.95 16.46 -2.67
N GLY A 64 -4.09 17.78 -2.77
CA GLY A 64 -3.97 18.69 -1.62
C GLY A 64 -5.03 18.43 -0.55
N TRP A 65 -6.27 18.18 -0.96
CA TRP A 65 -7.36 17.85 -0.05
C TRP A 65 -7.12 16.51 0.66
N VAL A 66 -6.70 15.48 -0.08
CA VAL A 66 -6.35 14.17 0.51
C VAL A 66 -5.23 14.33 1.55
N TYR A 67 -4.20 15.11 1.24
CA TYR A 67 -3.12 15.38 2.19
C TYR A 67 -3.60 16.14 3.44
N GLN A 68 -4.50 17.11 3.28
CA GLN A 68 -5.13 17.79 4.42
C GLN A 68 -5.93 16.84 5.31
N GLN A 69 -6.73 15.95 4.71
CA GLN A 69 -7.47 14.92 5.46
C GLN A 69 -6.52 13.98 6.19
N PHE A 70 -5.43 13.56 5.55
CA PHE A 70 -4.40 12.76 6.19
C PHE A 70 -3.79 13.48 7.41
N ARG A 71 -3.41 14.75 7.28
CA ARG A 71 -2.91 15.55 8.41
C ARG A 71 -3.95 15.70 9.52
N HIS A 72 -5.24 15.79 9.17
CA HIS A 72 -6.32 15.82 10.15
C HIS A 72 -6.39 14.49 10.93
N GLN A 73 -6.30 13.34 10.26
CA GLN A 73 -6.29 12.05 10.95
C GLN A 73 -5.04 11.85 11.81
N LEU A 74 -3.85 12.30 11.37
CA LEU A 74 -2.64 12.27 12.21
C LEU A 74 -2.83 13.03 13.52
N ARG A 75 -3.40 14.25 13.46
CA ARG A 75 -3.71 15.03 14.67
C ARG A 75 -4.69 14.32 15.59
N ARG A 76 -5.75 13.71 15.04
CA ARG A 76 -6.72 12.94 15.82
C ARG A 76 -6.11 11.70 16.46
N ALA A 77 -5.11 11.10 15.83
CA ALA A 77 -4.36 9.97 16.35
C ALA A 77 -3.23 10.37 17.32
N GLY A 78 -3.03 11.67 17.60
CA GLY A 78 -1.94 12.15 18.44
C GLY A 78 -0.55 12.00 17.79
N ILE A 79 -0.48 11.77 16.49
CA ILE A 79 0.79 11.59 15.77
C ILE A 79 1.33 12.97 15.36
N PRO A 80 2.51 13.37 15.87
CA PRO A 80 3.07 14.67 15.58
C PRO A 80 3.47 14.80 14.11
N HIS A 81 3.23 15.99 13.55
CA HIS A 81 3.68 16.36 12.21
C HIS A 81 4.27 17.78 12.28
N ALA A 82 5.57 17.86 12.55
CA ALA A 82 6.32 19.08 12.86
C ALA A 82 6.50 20.06 11.68
N GLY A 83 6.15 19.70 10.44
CA GLY A 83 6.12 20.64 9.32
C GLY A 83 7.02 20.22 8.17
N ARG A 84 7.67 21.18 7.49
CA ARG A 84 8.46 20.96 6.26
C ARG A 84 9.48 19.83 6.46
N GLY A 85 9.24 18.68 5.84
CA GLY A 85 10.11 17.50 5.90
C GLY A 85 10.08 16.71 7.23
N ALA A 86 9.42 17.24 8.27
CA ALA A 86 9.40 16.65 9.59
C ALA A 86 7.97 16.15 9.91
N GLY A 87 7.71 14.88 9.63
CA GLY A 87 6.47 14.20 9.95
C GLY A 87 6.07 13.13 8.92
N PRO A 88 5.11 12.26 9.26
CA PRO A 88 4.63 11.24 8.34
C PRO A 88 4.01 11.86 7.09
N ARG A 89 4.32 11.28 5.94
CA ARG A 89 3.78 11.62 4.62
C ARG A 89 2.75 10.57 4.21
N LEU A 90 1.87 10.93 3.27
CA LEU A 90 0.89 9.98 2.73
C LEU A 90 1.57 8.74 2.11
N HIS A 91 2.73 8.93 1.47
CA HIS A 91 3.51 7.83 0.90
C HIS A 91 4.09 6.88 1.97
N ASP A 92 4.30 7.37 3.19
CA ASP A 92 4.85 6.54 4.26
C ASP A 92 3.86 5.45 4.70
N LEU A 93 2.55 5.63 4.46
CA LEU A 93 1.57 4.54 4.64
C LEU A 93 1.85 3.34 3.73
N ARG A 94 2.18 3.60 2.45
CA ARG A 94 2.57 2.53 1.51
C ARG A 94 3.84 1.86 1.99
N HIS A 95 4.80 2.66 2.43
CA HIS A 95 6.08 2.18 2.89
C HIS A 95 5.95 1.29 4.15
N SER A 96 5.18 1.74 5.15
CA SER A 96 4.87 0.94 6.35
C SER A 96 4.11 -0.34 6.01
N PHE A 97 3.18 -0.29 5.04
CA PHE A 97 2.51 -1.49 4.54
C PHE A 97 3.51 -2.50 3.96
N CYS A 98 4.44 -2.06 3.12
CA CYS A 98 5.44 -2.92 2.50
C CYS A 98 6.33 -3.61 3.54
N VAL A 99 6.94 -2.83 4.44
CA VAL A 99 7.85 -3.33 5.48
C VAL A 99 7.15 -4.35 6.38
N ARG A 100 5.93 -4.02 6.85
CA ARG A 100 5.16 -4.93 7.71
C ARG A 100 4.72 -6.20 6.98
N THR A 101 4.33 -6.08 5.71
CA THR A 101 3.92 -7.23 4.91
C THR A 101 5.11 -8.14 4.62
N LEU A 102 6.26 -7.58 4.26
CA LEU A 102 7.48 -8.33 4.04
C LEU A 102 7.89 -9.11 5.29
N LYS A 103 7.96 -8.44 6.45
CA LYS A 103 8.22 -9.11 7.73
C LYS A 103 7.24 -10.26 7.96
N ARG A 104 5.93 -9.98 7.89
CA ARG A 104 4.91 -10.99 8.17
C ARG A 104 5.06 -12.23 7.28
N LEU A 105 5.32 -12.02 5.98
CA LEU A 105 5.50 -13.13 5.04
C LEU A 105 6.74 -13.96 5.39
N VAL A 106 7.84 -13.32 5.78
CA VAL A 106 9.06 -14.01 6.22
C VAL A 106 8.84 -14.77 7.53
N ASP A 107 8.15 -14.16 8.50
CA ASP A 107 7.78 -14.80 9.77
C ASP A 107 6.86 -16.02 9.55
N GLU A 108 6.02 -15.98 8.50
CA GLU A 108 5.18 -17.09 8.05
C GLU A 108 5.96 -18.17 7.25
N GLY A 109 7.29 -18.01 7.12
CA GLY A 109 8.18 -18.95 6.46
C GLY A 109 8.27 -18.80 4.94
N LEU A 110 7.72 -17.72 4.36
CA LEU A 110 7.88 -17.45 2.94
C LEU A 110 9.29 -16.92 2.67
N ASP A 111 9.96 -17.52 1.69
CA ASP A 111 11.28 -17.06 1.27
C ASP A 111 11.26 -15.60 0.82
N VAL A 112 12.29 -14.83 1.21
CA VAL A 112 12.38 -13.39 0.93
C VAL A 112 12.34 -13.11 -0.57
N TYR A 113 12.98 -13.93 -1.40
CA TYR A 113 12.99 -13.76 -2.85
C TYR A 113 11.65 -14.09 -3.50
N ALA A 114 10.82 -14.89 -2.85
CA ALA A 114 9.43 -15.10 -3.27
C ALA A 114 8.49 -13.98 -2.78
N ALA A 115 8.71 -13.47 -1.56
CA ALA A 115 7.88 -12.42 -0.98
C ALA A 115 8.01 -11.08 -1.71
N LEU A 116 9.23 -10.71 -2.13
CA LEU A 116 9.53 -9.45 -2.79
C LEU A 116 8.77 -9.22 -4.12
N PRO A 117 8.77 -10.14 -5.10
CA PRO A 117 8.03 -9.96 -6.34
C PRO A 117 6.52 -9.87 -6.11
N ILE A 118 5.97 -10.68 -5.19
CA ILE A 118 4.55 -10.61 -4.82
C ILE A 118 4.20 -9.20 -4.32
N LEU A 119 5.01 -8.69 -3.39
CA LEU A 119 4.80 -7.37 -2.82
C LEU A 119 4.98 -6.26 -3.86
N ALA A 120 6.00 -6.37 -4.72
CA ALA A 120 6.29 -5.42 -5.79
C ALA A 120 5.12 -5.33 -6.78
N THR A 121 4.55 -6.46 -7.19
CA THR A 121 3.35 -6.53 -8.04
C THR A 121 2.17 -5.87 -7.35
N TYR A 122 1.93 -6.16 -6.06
CA TYR A 122 0.83 -5.56 -5.31
C TYR A 122 0.92 -4.03 -5.24
N VAL A 123 2.10 -3.48 -4.95
CA VAL A 123 2.28 -2.02 -4.83
C VAL A 123 2.50 -1.31 -6.17
N GLY A 124 2.77 -2.06 -7.23
CA GLY A 124 3.01 -1.55 -8.58
C GLY A 124 4.42 -0.98 -8.76
N HIS A 125 5.43 -1.59 -8.16
CA HIS A 125 6.83 -1.23 -8.38
C HIS A 125 7.35 -1.90 -9.66
N ALA A 126 7.84 -1.09 -10.60
CA ALA A 126 8.42 -1.58 -11.85
C ALA A 126 9.90 -1.99 -11.71
N SER A 127 10.61 -1.53 -10.67
CA SER A 127 12.00 -1.92 -10.40
C SER A 127 12.15 -2.62 -9.05
N THR A 128 13.08 -3.58 -9.00
CA THR A 128 13.49 -4.28 -7.78
C THR A 128 14.15 -3.36 -6.77
N THR A 129 14.80 -2.27 -7.21
CA THR A 129 15.51 -1.30 -6.34
C THR A 129 14.59 -0.61 -5.33
N ALA A 130 13.34 -0.32 -5.72
CA ALA A 130 12.36 0.24 -4.78
C ALA A 130 11.92 -0.78 -3.72
N THR A 131 12.11 -2.06 -4.00
CA THR A 131 11.71 -3.20 -3.17
C THR A 131 12.89 -3.69 -2.30
N GLU A 132 14.14 -3.63 -2.80
CA GLU A 132 15.38 -3.82 -2.05
C GLU A 132 15.49 -2.81 -0.89
N GLY A 133 15.00 -1.58 -1.09
CA GLY A 133 14.89 -0.59 -0.03
C GLY A 133 14.05 -1.08 1.16
N TYR A 134 13.01 -1.90 0.91
CA TYR A 134 12.23 -2.50 1.99
C TYR A 134 13.01 -3.58 2.71
N VAL A 135 13.80 -4.40 2.02
CA VAL A 135 14.62 -5.43 2.66
C VAL A 135 15.57 -4.79 3.66
N ARG A 136 16.33 -3.77 3.21
CA ARG A 136 17.30 -3.08 4.08
C ARG A 136 16.63 -2.44 5.29
N LEU A 137 15.51 -1.77 5.09
CA LEU A 137 14.82 -1.12 6.21
C LEU A 137 14.14 -2.13 7.15
N THR A 138 13.58 -3.22 6.60
CA THR A 138 12.96 -4.26 7.42
C THR A 138 14.06 -4.97 8.23
N ALA A 139 15.25 -5.17 7.67
CA ALA A 139 16.43 -5.64 8.40
C ALA A 139 16.85 -4.70 9.53
N ASP A 140 16.90 -3.37 9.29
CA ASP A 140 17.21 -2.38 10.33
C ASP A 140 16.20 -2.42 11.49
N LEU A 141 14.96 -2.82 11.20
CA LEU A 141 13.88 -2.93 12.19
C LEU A 141 13.77 -4.34 12.81
N TYR A 142 14.28 -5.38 12.15
CA TYR A 142 14.09 -6.78 12.51
C TYR A 142 15.31 -7.64 12.08
N ALA A 143 16.21 -7.90 13.01
CA ALA A 143 17.48 -8.60 12.76
C ALA A 143 17.33 -10.03 12.20
N GLU A 144 16.25 -10.74 12.54
CA GLU A 144 15.97 -12.11 12.07
C GLU A 144 15.88 -12.22 10.54
N ILE A 145 15.45 -11.14 9.88
CA ILE A 145 15.34 -11.08 8.43
C ILE A 145 16.73 -11.04 7.78
N LEU A 146 17.73 -10.42 8.42
CA LEU A 146 19.11 -10.48 7.94
C LEU A 146 19.62 -11.92 7.95
N THR A 147 19.33 -12.67 9.01
CA THR A 147 19.70 -14.08 9.11
C THR A 147 19.05 -14.90 7.99
N ALA A 148 17.76 -14.70 7.73
CA ALA A 148 17.06 -15.38 6.64
C ALA A 148 17.66 -15.03 5.26
N VAL A 149 17.91 -13.74 4.99
CA VAL A 149 18.55 -13.31 3.74
C VAL A 149 19.92 -13.94 3.57
N VAL A 150 20.76 -13.96 4.61
CA VAL A 150 22.10 -14.57 4.57
C VAL A 150 22.00 -16.08 4.36
N GLN A 151 21.03 -16.77 4.96
CA GLN A 151 20.84 -18.21 4.71
C GLN A 151 20.42 -18.51 3.28
N THR A 152 19.56 -17.68 2.68
CA THR A 152 19.13 -17.88 1.28
C THR A 152 20.22 -17.47 0.27
N THR A 153 21.07 -16.49 0.59
CA THR A 153 22.05 -15.89 -0.34
C THR A 153 23.50 -16.26 -0.10
N GLY A 154 23.82 -16.80 1.07
CA GLY A 154 25.18 -17.09 1.50
C GLY A 154 25.93 -18.07 0.60
N THR A 155 25.19 -18.81 -0.24
CA THR A 155 25.74 -19.76 -1.22
C THR A 155 25.65 -19.25 -2.67
N ALA A 156 25.09 -18.06 -2.91
CA ALA A 156 24.83 -17.54 -4.25
C ALA A 156 26.04 -16.82 -4.88
N ILE A 157 27.03 -16.42 -4.07
CA ILE A 157 28.29 -15.84 -4.56
C ILE A 157 29.35 -16.96 -4.50
N PRO A 158 29.85 -17.46 -5.65
CA PRO A 158 30.94 -18.43 -5.64
C PRO A 158 32.19 -17.81 -5.02
N GLU A 159 32.89 -18.57 -4.19
CA GLU A 159 34.21 -18.19 -3.68
C GLU A 159 35.17 -17.96 -4.87
N VAL A 160 35.92 -16.85 -4.84
CA VAL A 160 36.93 -16.51 -5.85
C VAL A 160 38.23 -17.23 -5.55
#